data_AF-A0A2G6GCF2-F1
#
_entry.id   AF-A0A2G6GCF2-F1
#
_cell.length_a   1.000
_cell.length_b   1.000
_cell.length_c   1.000
_cell.angle_alpha   90.00
_cell.angle_beta   90.00
_cell.angle_gamma   90.00
#
_symmetry.space_group_name_H-M   'P 1'
#
loop_
_entity.id
_entity.type
_entity.pdbx_description
1 polymer ?
#
loop_
_entity_poly.entity_id
_entity_poly.type
_entity_poly.pdbx_seq_one_letter_code
_entity_poly.pdbx_strand_id
1 'polypeptide(L)' 'MAKKTKSSNFKPLDILRGMSRDELMTELETTRKELFILRMKKTLGELKQTHHIKLHKKYIAQLSTFLSSAL' A
#
# COMPACT_ATOMS: atom_id res chain seq x y z
N MET A 1 10.05 3.48 27.52
CA MET A 1 9.16 2.43 26.97
C MET A 1 9.09 2.59 25.46
N ALA A 2 9.78 1.72 24.70
CA ALA A 2 9.83 1.81 23.24
C ALA A 2 8.48 1.40 22.63
N LYS A 3 7.73 2.35 22.07
CA LYS A 3 6.51 2.07 21.31
C LYS A 3 6.90 1.33 20.03
N LYS A 4 6.82 -0.01 20.04
CA LYS A 4 6.84 -0.85 18.83
C LYS A 4 5.71 -0.40 17.90
N THR A 5 6.03 0.38 16.88
CA THR A 5 5.13 0.68 15.76
C THR A 5 5.52 -0.18 14.55
N LYS A 6 5.37 -1.50 14.68
CA LYS A 6 5.42 -2.42 13.54
C LYS A 6 3.98 -2.80 13.18
N SER A 7 3.42 -2.18 12.15
CA SER A 7 2.35 -2.76 11.31
C SER A 7 1.96 -1.86 10.14
N SER A 8 2.92 -1.41 9.34
CA SER A 8 2.57 -1.16 7.94
C SER A 8 2.74 -2.48 7.20
N ASN A 9 1.64 -3.12 6.79
CA ASN A 9 1.62 -4.36 6.00
C ASN A 9 2.24 -4.20 4.59
N PHE A 10 3.00 -3.13 4.34
CA PHE A 10 3.65 -2.87 3.06
C PHE A 10 4.99 -3.58 2.99
N LYS A 11 5.27 -4.19 1.83
CA LYS A 11 6.57 -4.80 1.58
C LYS A 11 7.64 -3.70 1.48
N PRO A 12 8.82 -3.90 2.08
CA PRO A 12 9.96 -2.98 1.94
C PRO A 12 10.42 -2.91 0.48
N LEU A 13 11.12 -1.82 0.14
CA LEU A 13 11.57 -1.52 -1.23
C LEU A 13 12.46 -2.63 -1.82
N ASP A 14 13.31 -3.24 -0.99
CA ASP A 14 14.20 -4.32 -1.42
C ASP A 14 13.42 -5.53 -1.94
N ILE A 15 12.28 -5.84 -1.31
CA ILE A 15 11.40 -6.93 -1.74
C ILE A 15 10.68 -6.54 -3.03
N LEU A 16 10.14 -5.32 -3.12
CA LEU A 16 9.44 -4.85 -4.33
C LEU A 16 10.33 -4.90 -5.57
N ARG A 17 11.64 -4.65 -5.43
CA ARG A 17 12.60 -4.71 -6.53
C ARG A 17 12.84 -6.14 -7.04
N GLY A 18 12.71 -7.13 -6.17
CA GLY A 18 12.89 -8.54 -6.51
C GLY A 18 11.63 -9.24 -7.03
N MET A 19 10.48 -8.57 -6.99
CA MET A 19 9.21 -9.15 -7.44
C MET A 19 9.09 -9.16 -8.96
N SER A 20 8.39 -10.16 -9.48
CA SER A 20 8.06 -10.21 -10.89
C SER A 20 6.99 -9.17 -11.25
N ARG A 21 6.85 -8.88 -12.55
CA ARG A 21 5.81 -7.95 -13.05
C ARG A 21 4.41 -8.38 -12.62
N ASP A 22 4.11 -9.67 -12.69
CA ASP A 22 2.78 -10.21 -12.35
C ASP A 22 2.51 -10.12 -10.84
N GLU A 23 3.53 -10.35 -10.02
CA GLU A 23 3.45 -10.17 -8.56
C GLU A 23 3.22 -8.70 -8.19
N LEU A 24 3.96 -7.78 -8.82
CA LEU A 24 3.78 -6.34 -8.62
C LEU A 24 2.40 -5.86 -9.05
N MET A 25 1.86 -6.38 -10.16
CA MET A 25 0.50 -6.11 -10.62
C MET A 25 -0.54 -6.62 -9.61
N THR A 26 -0.37 -7.85 -9.13
CA THR A 26 -1.26 -8.46 -8.14
C THR A 26 -1.28 -7.64 -6.85
N GLU A 27 -0.11 -7.27 -6.34
CA GLU A 27 0.05 -6.42 -5.15
C GLU A 27 -0.58 -5.03 -5.33
N LEU A 28 -0.48 -4.47 -6.53
CA LEU A 28 -1.06 -3.18 -6.86
C LEU A 28 -2.59 -3.25 -6.84
N GLU A 29 -3.17 -4.31 -7.39
CA GLU A 29 -4.62 -4.52 -7.36
C GLU A 29 -5.16 -4.75 -5.95
N THR A 30 -4.48 -5.55 -5.13
CA THR A 30 -4.87 -5.77 -3.73
C THR A 30 -4.83 -4.46 -2.95
N THR A 31 -3.75 -3.69 -3.07
CA THR A 31 -3.60 -2.38 -2.41
C THR A 31 -4.70 -1.40 -2.84
N ARG A 32 -5.11 -1.41 -4.12
CA ARG A 32 -6.23 -0.58 -4.60
C ARG A 32 -7.56 -0.96 -3.96
N LYS A 33 -7.84 -2.26 -3.79
CA LYS A 33 -9.05 -2.74 -3.08
C LYS A 33 -9.04 -2.31 -1.62
N GLU A 34 -7.90 -2.41 -0.94
CA GLU A 34 -7.75 -1.94 0.44
C GLU A 34 -7.98 -0.43 0.56
N LEU A 35 -7.40 0.36 -0.35
CA LEU A 35 -7.63 1.80 -0.41
C LEU A 35 -9.12 2.14 -0.60
N PHE A 36 -9.85 1.38 -1.43
CA PHE A 36 -11.29 1.55 -1.59
C PHE A 36 -12.04 1.31 -0.28
N ILE A 37 -11.75 0.21 0.41
CA ILE A 37 -12.35 -0.10 1.73
C ILE A 37 -12.03 1.00 2.74
N LEU A 38 -10.80 1.51 2.78
CA LEU A 38 -10.43 2.61 3.67
C LEU A 38 -11.18 3.90 3.34
N ARG A 39 -11.40 4.21 2.05
CA ARG A 39 -12.20 5.37 1.64
C ARG A 39 -13.65 5.21 2.06
N MET A 40 -14.22 4.01 1.90
CA MET A 40 -15.58 3.70 2.35
C MET A 40 -15.72 3.84 3.88
N LYS A 41 -14.79 3.27 4.65
CA LYS A 41 -14.77 3.44 6.11
C LYS A 41 -14.61 4.89 6.53
N LYS A 42 -13.84 5.68 5.78
CA LYS A 42 -13.72 7.13 6.03
C LYS A 42 -15.06 7.84 5.81
N THR A 43 -15.77 7.54 4.73
CA THR A 43 -17.08 8.16 4.44
C THR A 43 -18.14 7.79 5.46
N LEU A 44 -18.08 6.58 6.02
CA LEU A 44 -18.95 6.13 7.10
C LEU A 44 -18.56 6.67 8.49
N GLY A 45 -17.43 7.39 8.61
CA GLY A 45 -16.92 7.88 9.90
C GLY A 45 -16.28 6.78 10.78
N GLU A 46 -16.15 5.56 10.28
CA GLU A 46 -15.61 4.41 11.01
C GLU A 46 -14.07 4.33 10.97
N LEU A 47 -13.43 5.11 10.11
CA LEU A 47 -11.97 5.10 9.97
C LEU A 47 -11.29 5.90 11.08
N LYS A 48 -10.87 5.21 12.15
CA LYS A 48 -10.12 5.80 13.28
C LYS A 48 -8.75 6.39 12.88
N GLN A 49 -8.09 5.81 11.89
CA GLN A 49 -6.71 6.16 11.50
C GLN A 49 -6.64 6.61 10.04
N THR A 50 -6.81 7.91 9.81
CA THR A 50 -6.92 8.50 8.47
C THR A 50 -5.61 8.50 7.66
N HIS A 51 -4.46 8.45 8.34
CA HIS A 51 -3.14 8.41 7.70
C HIS A 51 -2.92 7.14 6.86
N HIS A 52 -3.68 6.07 7.12
CA HIS A 52 -3.63 4.84 6.30
C HIS A 52 -3.94 5.10 4.84
N ILE A 53 -4.87 6.00 4.53
CA ILE A 53 -5.18 6.38 3.15
C ILE A 53 -3.95 6.98 2.47
N LYS A 54 -3.22 7.85 3.16
CA LYS A 54 -1.98 8.47 2.64
C LYS A 54 -0.90 7.41 2.42
N LEU A 55 -0.75 6.47 3.35
CA LEU A 55 0.23 5.39 3.22
C LEU A 55 -0.07 4.46 2.05
N HIS A 56 -1.33 4.01 1.88
CA HIS A 56 -1.72 3.15 0.76
C HIS A 56 -1.54 3.88 -0.58
N LYS A 57 -1.87 5.18 -0.67
CA LYS A 57 -1.59 5.98 -1.87
C LYS A 57 -0.09 6.04 -2.20
N LYS A 58 0.77 6.22 -1.20
CA LYS A 58 2.22 6.22 -1.37
C LYS A 58 2.73 4.86 -1.85
N TYR A 59 2.21 3.77 -1.28
CA TYR A 59 2.59 2.41 -1.68
C TYR A 59 2.17 2.09 -3.12
N ILE A 60 0.94 2.47 -3.53
CA ILE A 60 0.50 2.36 -4.94
C ILE A 60 1.44 3.11 -5.87
N ALA A 61 1.87 4.32 -5.49
CA ALA A 61 2.82 5.09 -6.30
C ALA A 61 4.16 4.35 -6.45
N GLN A 62 4.69 3.78 -5.36
CA GLN A 62 5.91 2.97 -5.38
C GLN A 62 5.78 1.76 -6.31
N LEU A 63 4.71 0.96 -6.17
CA LEU A 63 4.44 -0.18 -7.05
C LEU A 63 4.34 0.23 -8.52
N SER A 64 3.67 1.36 -8.79
CA SER A 64 3.53 1.89 -10.15
C SER A 64 4.88 2.37 -10.72
N THR A 65 5.74 2.97 -9.90
CA THR A 65 7.11 3.33 -10.29
C THR A 65 7.91 2.10 -10.67
N PHE A 66 7.90 1.03 -9.86
CA PHE A 66 8.63 -0.20 -10.17
C PHE A 66 8.12 -0.87 -11.45
N LEU A 67 6.81 -0.93 -11.64
CA LEU A 67 6.20 -1.44 -12.88
C LEU A 67 6.58 -0.61 -14.11
N SER A 68 6.63 0.71 -13.98
CA SER A 68 7.01 1.61 -15.07
C SER A 68 8.50 1.61 -15.35
N SER A 69 9.36 1.44 -14.33
CA SER A 69 10.81 1.41 -14.49
C SER A 69 11.35 0.08 -15.04
N ALA A 70 10.54 -0.97 -14.99
CA ALA A 70 10.85 -2.29 -15.55
C ALA A 70 10.52 -2.40 -17.05
N LEU A 71 9.99 -1.32 -17.66
CA LEU A 71 9.72 -1.18 -19.09
C LEU A 71 10.88 -0.43 -19.77
#